data_AF-A0A920EVP2-F1
#
_entry.id   AF-A0A920EVP2-F1
#
_cell.length_a   1.000
_cell.length_b   1.000
_cell.length_c   1.000
_cell.angle_alpha   90.00
_cell.angle_beta   90.00
_cell.angle_gamma   90.00
#
_symmetry.space_group_name_H-M   'P 1'
#
loop_
_entity.id
_entity.type
_entity.pdbx_description
1 polymer ?
#
loop_
_entity_poly.entity_id
_entity_poly.type
_entity_poly.pdbx_seq_one_letter_code
_entity_poly.pdbx_strand_id
1 'polypeptide(L)'
;MGKKIISINEGKLSEFKLHSIWLRERLNGSEFVDQNNLQRLYEPSLLDDNLFINSHNVNENILNVEFSDGAKGSFNIDDLYNEINNIDVIPEKKIWNVSEQNLEIFDNNKIFENKKELINMLKVFYQYGYVIIENTKAEENEVINFAEKLGPVRATNFGKLFNVVSKPNPNDLAYTALELTSHSDNPYRKPVPGIQLLHCIANESSGGDSSLVDGFSVANFLKHNQPEFYKVLTETNVTFKFTDIDTILVDEAKLIELDHNNNFRQIRFSGRLDYVPLLEENNLDLFYKARKYMFKLCNSDDFKIKFRLSKGMIAMFDNLRLLHGRTKFDPNTGFRHLQGCYIDHDVTEGKLRRLLKP
;
A
#
# COMPACT_ATOMS: atom_id res chain seq x y z
N MET A 1 -44.46 2.94 -18.59
CA MET A 1 -44.41 2.84 -17.12
C MET A 1 -42.95 2.92 -16.71
N GLY A 2 -42.61 3.84 -15.81
CA GLY A 2 -41.25 3.96 -15.33
C GLY A 2 -40.83 2.77 -14.47
N LYS A 3 -39.52 2.58 -14.29
CA LYS A 3 -38.96 1.42 -13.59
C LYS A 3 -37.98 1.86 -12.51
N LYS A 4 -38.10 1.25 -11.32
CA LYS A 4 -37.14 1.46 -10.22
C LYS A 4 -35.76 0.86 -10.54
N ILE A 5 -35.73 -0.16 -11.38
CA ILE A 5 -34.51 -0.84 -11.84
C ILE A 5 -34.57 -0.95 -13.36
N ILE A 6 -33.49 -0.56 -14.03
CA ILE A 6 -33.32 -0.75 -15.48
C ILE A 6 -32.20 -1.75 -15.76
N SER A 7 -32.28 -2.39 -16.92
CA SER A 7 -31.23 -3.24 -17.49
C SER A 7 -30.91 -2.69 -18.88
N ILE A 8 -29.62 -2.57 -19.19
CA ILE A 8 -29.15 -2.11 -20.49
C ILE A 8 -28.79 -3.36 -21.29
N ASN A 9 -29.59 -3.75 -22.29
CA ASN A 9 -29.47 -5.09 -22.88
C ASN A 9 -28.20 -5.34 -23.72
N GLU A 10 -27.36 -4.32 -23.93
CA GLU A 10 -26.18 -4.41 -24.79
C GLU A 10 -24.97 -3.71 -24.16
N GLY A 11 -23.77 -4.18 -24.49
CA GLY A 11 -22.51 -3.60 -24.03
C GLY A 11 -22.11 -3.97 -22.61
N LYS A 12 -21.17 -3.19 -22.04
CA LYS A 12 -20.52 -3.45 -20.74
C LYS A 12 -21.49 -3.53 -19.55
N LEU A 13 -22.66 -2.90 -19.67
CA LEU A 13 -23.65 -2.86 -18.58
C LEU A 13 -24.72 -3.98 -18.66
N SER A 14 -24.59 -4.91 -19.62
CA SER A 14 -25.60 -5.94 -19.90
C SER A 14 -25.89 -6.93 -18.79
N GLU A 15 -24.91 -7.18 -17.92
CA GLU A 15 -25.07 -8.09 -16.79
C GLU A 15 -25.58 -7.38 -15.53
N PHE A 16 -25.70 -6.05 -15.55
CA PHE A 16 -26.01 -5.25 -14.38
C PHE A 16 -27.46 -4.74 -14.36
N LYS A 17 -27.98 -4.64 -13.14
CA LYS A 17 -29.29 -4.05 -12.84
C LYS A 17 -29.06 -2.73 -12.11
N LEU A 18 -29.38 -1.62 -12.77
CA LEU A 18 -29.10 -0.28 -12.26
C LEU A 18 -30.31 0.27 -11.53
N HIS A 19 -30.15 0.57 -10.25
CA HIS A 19 -31.21 1.14 -9.41
C HIS A 19 -31.35 2.65 -9.67
N SER A 20 -32.59 3.15 -9.70
CA SER A 20 -32.91 4.55 -9.97
C SER A 20 -32.19 5.51 -9.03
N ILE A 21 -32.27 5.29 -7.72
CA ILE A 21 -31.58 6.12 -6.70
C ILE A 21 -30.07 6.10 -6.91
N TRP A 22 -29.49 4.92 -7.19
CA TRP A 22 -28.04 4.77 -7.42
C TRP A 22 -27.57 5.59 -8.63
N LEU A 23 -28.31 5.57 -9.75
CA LEU A 23 -27.99 6.42 -10.90
C LEU A 23 -28.22 7.91 -10.58
N ARG A 24 -29.33 8.24 -9.91
CA ARG A 24 -29.68 9.61 -9.55
C ARG A 24 -28.63 10.30 -8.69
N GLU A 25 -28.00 9.56 -7.77
CA GLU A 25 -26.92 10.02 -6.91
C GLU A 25 -25.62 10.39 -7.64
N ARG A 26 -25.47 9.90 -8.88
CA ARG A 26 -24.27 10.06 -9.73
C ARG A 26 -24.43 11.17 -10.76
N LEU A 27 -25.57 11.86 -10.80
CA LEU A 27 -25.72 13.02 -11.66
C LEU A 27 -24.69 14.10 -11.28
N ASN A 28 -23.96 14.59 -12.28
CA ASN A 28 -22.83 15.51 -12.11
C ASN A 28 -23.10 16.93 -12.63
N GLY A 29 -24.33 17.22 -13.04
CA GLY A 29 -24.74 18.57 -13.46
C GLY A 29 -24.61 19.60 -12.34
N SER A 30 -24.48 20.87 -12.71
CA SER A 30 -24.26 21.99 -11.77
C SER A 30 -25.38 22.19 -10.75
N GLU A 31 -26.56 21.62 -10.98
CA GLU A 31 -27.69 21.60 -10.04
C GLU A 31 -27.51 20.58 -8.91
N PHE A 32 -26.68 19.55 -9.13
CA PHE A 32 -26.52 18.41 -8.24
C PHE A 32 -25.16 18.39 -7.56
N VAL A 33 -24.15 18.96 -8.22
CA VAL A 33 -22.74 18.94 -7.80
C VAL A 33 -22.12 20.32 -8.04
N ASP A 34 -21.38 20.82 -7.05
CA ASP A 34 -20.57 22.04 -7.19
C ASP A 34 -19.42 21.77 -8.18
N GLN A 35 -19.35 22.55 -9.26
CA GLN A 35 -18.39 22.28 -10.34
C GLN A 35 -16.95 22.67 -9.99
N ASN A 36 -16.70 23.36 -8.88
CA ASN A 36 -15.37 23.71 -8.41
C ASN A 36 -14.78 22.61 -7.52
N ASN A 37 -15.58 22.02 -6.63
CA ASN A 37 -15.10 21.05 -5.63
C ASN A 37 -15.66 19.63 -5.79
N LEU A 38 -16.61 19.42 -6.72
CA LEU A 38 -17.26 18.16 -7.01
C LEU A 38 -18.03 17.52 -5.84
N GLN A 39 -18.40 18.30 -4.83
CA GLN A 39 -19.26 17.88 -3.73
C GLN A 39 -20.73 18.02 -4.12
N ARG A 40 -21.58 17.12 -3.60
CA ARG A 40 -23.02 17.15 -3.83
C ARG A 40 -23.64 18.39 -3.20
N LEU A 41 -24.58 19.02 -3.90
CA LEU A 41 -25.35 20.19 -3.44
C LEU A 41 -26.63 19.80 -2.68
N TYR A 42 -26.83 18.52 -2.42
CA TYR A 42 -27.99 17.96 -1.75
C TYR A 42 -27.59 16.75 -0.90
N GLU A 43 -28.47 16.38 0.04
CA GLU A 43 -28.34 15.18 0.87
C GLU A 43 -28.98 13.98 0.13
N PRO A 44 -28.20 12.97 -0.31
CA PRO A 44 -28.72 11.80 -1.02
C PRO A 44 -29.78 11.03 -0.25
N SER A 45 -29.68 11.01 1.09
CA SER A 45 -30.64 10.31 1.96
C SER A 45 -32.05 10.91 1.92
N LEU A 46 -32.23 12.09 1.32
CA LEU A 46 -33.53 12.75 1.14
C LEU A 46 -34.18 12.45 -0.23
N LEU A 47 -33.55 11.64 -1.09
CA LEU A 47 -34.16 11.20 -2.33
C LEU A 47 -35.41 10.34 -2.03
N ASP A 48 -36.46 10.50 -2.84
CA ASP A 48 -37.69 9.73 -2.70
C ASP A 48 -37.44 8.24 -2.93
N ASP A 49 -37.84 7.40 -1.96
CA ASP A 49 -37.74 5.94 -2.05
C ASP A 49 -38.50 5.36 -3.26
N ASN A 50 -39.50 6.09 -3.76
CA ASN A 50 -40.29 5.73 -4.93
C ASN A 50 -39.74 6.31 -6.24
N LEU A 51 -38.58 6.96 -6.22
CA LEU A 51 -37.94 7.46 -7.43
C LEU A 51 -37.78 6.34 -8.47
N PHE A 52 -38.20 6.60 -9.70
CA PHE A 52 -38.06 5.66 -10.81
C PHE A 52 -37.55 6.35 -12.07
N ILE A 53 -37.07 5.54 -13.01
CA ILE A 53 -36.59 6.00 -14.31
C ILE A 53 -37.77 6.05 -15.27
N ASN A 54 -38.10 7.24 -15.77
CA ASN A 54 -39.15 7.48 -16.76
C ASN A 54 -38.73 6.92 -18.13
N SER A 55 -37.52 7.26 -18.55
CA SER A 55 -36.95 6.88 -19.83
C SER A 55 -35.43 6.77 -19.72
N HIS A 56 -34.83 5.94 -20.57
CA HIS A 56 -33.39 5.91 -20.77
C HIS A 56 -33.09 5.56 -22.22
N ASN A 57 -31.94 6.00 -22.72
CA ASN A 57 -31.39 5.53 -23.98
C ASN A 57 -29.87 5.42 -23.87
N VAL A 58 -29.29 4.58 -24.70
CA VAL A 58 -27.84 4.50 -24.88
C VAL A 58 -27.52 5.06 -26.25
N ASN A 59 -26.58 6.00 -26.29
CA ASN A 59 -25.99 6.48 -27.52
C ASN A 59 -24.47 6.32 -27.40
N GLU A 60 -23.89 5.47 -28.25
CA GLU A 60 -22.48 5.10 -28.19
C GLU A 60 -22.08 4.63 -26.78
N ASN A 61 -21.26 5.42 -26.08
CA ASN A 61 -20.74 5.13 -24.75
C ASN A 61 -21.43 5.95 -23.63
N ILE A 62 -22.59 6.54 -23.93
CA ILE A 62 -23.31 7.43 -23.03
C ILE A 62 -24.71 6.87 -22.74
N LEU A 63 -25.01 6.65 -21.47
CA LEU A 63 -26.34 6.33 -20.97
C LEU A 63 -27.05 7.62 -20.56
N ASN A 64 -28.12 8.02 -21.27
CA ASN A 64 -28.98 9.14 -20.86
C ASN A 64 -30.19 8.62 -20.11
N VAL A 65 -30.56 9.31 -19.03
CA VAL A 65 -31.64 8.91 -18.12
C VAL A 65 -32.49 10.11 -17.73
N GLU A 66 -33.81 9.89 -17.67
CA GLU A 66 -34.80 10.82 -17.12
C GLU A 66 -35.50 10.18 -15.93
N PHE A 67 -35.55 10.89 -14.80
CA PHE A 67 -36.10 10.43 -13.54
C PHE A 67 -37.49 10.99 -13.28
N SER A 68 -38.24 10.36 -12.37
CA SER A 68 -39.61 10.75 -12.00
C SER A 68 -39.71 12.08 -11.24
N ASP A 69 -38.61 12.55 -10.64
CA ASP A 69 -38.49 13.87 -9.99
C ASP A 69 -38.20 15.00 -10.99
N GLY A 70 -38.14 14.68 -12.29
CA GLY A 70 -37.83 15.63 -13.37
C GLY A 70 -36.34 15.80 -13.66
N ALA A 71 -35.45 15.21 -12.84
CA ALA A 71 -34.02 15.26 -13.10
C ALA A 71 -33.65 14.50 -14.38
N LYS A 72 -32.60 14.98 -15.06
CA LYS A 72 -32.04 14.37 -16.27
C LYS A 72 -30.53 14.37 -16.21
N GLY A 73 -29.91 13.38 -16.84
CA GLY A 73 -28.49 13.44 -17.10
C GLY A 73 -27.94 12.26 -17.85
N SER A 74 -26.63 12.26 -17.97
CA SER A 74 -25.88 11.38 -18.86
C SER A 74 -24.70 10.79 -18.13
N PHE A 75 -24.42 9.51 -18.34
CA PHE A 75 -23.33 8.79 -17.71
C PHE A 75 -22.42 8.17 -18.77
N ASN A 76 -21.11 8.28 -18.60
CA ASN A 76 -20.18 7.48 -19.38
C ASN A 76 -20.27 6.02 -18.91
N ILE A 77 -20.51 5.11 -19.86
CA ILE A 77 -20.72 3.68 -19.59
C ILE A 77 -19.44 3.02 -19.06
N ASP A 78 -18.26 3.45 -19.53
CA ASP A 78 -16.99 2.94 -19.01
C ASP A 78 -16.75 3.35 -17.57
N ASP A 79 -17.09 4.60 -17.20
CA ASP A 79 -16.95 5.08 -15.82
C ASP A 79 -17.88 4.30 -14.87
N LEU A 80 -19.14 4.09 -15.27
CA LEU A 80 -20.08 3.26 -14.49
C LEU A 80 -19.58 1.82 -14.38
N TYR A 81 -19.12 1.23 -15.49
CA TYR A 81 -18.60 -0.13 -15.49
C TYR A 81 -17.37 -0.28 -14.58
N ASN A 82 -16.46 0.69 -14.64
CA ASN A 82 -15.27 0.70 -13.79
C ASN A 82 -15.64 0.84 -12.31
N GLU A 83 -16.58 1.73 -11.97
CA GLU A 83 -17.06 1.88 -10.59
C GLU A 83 -17.72 0.59 -10.07
N ILE A 84 -18.61 -0.02 -10.85
CA ILE A 84 -19.32 -1.25 -10.48
C ILE A 84 -18.33 -2.41 -10.23
N ASN A 85 -17.28 -2.51 -11.04
CA ASN A 85 -16.29 -3.58 -10.94
C ASN A 85 -15.07 -3.20 -10.09
N ASN A 86 -15.08 -2.04 -9.42
CA ASN A 86 -13.95 -1.50 -8.65
C ASN A 86 -12.62 -1.44 -9.44
N ILE A 87 -12.70 -1.12 -10.74
CA ILE A 87 -11.52 -0.97 -11.61
C ILE A 87 -10.92 0.42 -11.36
N ASP A 88 -9.72 0.45 -10.82
CA ASP A 88 -8.97 1.67 -10.56
C ASP A 88 -7.81 1.84 -11.56
N VAL A 89 -7.29 3.06 -11.67
CA VAL A 89 -6.06 3.37 -12.41
C VAL A 89 -4.81 2.92 -11.66
N ILE A 90 -4.93 2.63 -10.37
CA ILE A 90 -3.88 2.00 -9.57
C ILE A 90 -3.72 0.55 -10.06
N PRO A 91 -2.53 0.18 -10.57
CA PRO A 91 -2.35 -1.13 -11.16
C PRO A 91 -2.44 -2.25 -10.11
N GLU A 92 -2.90 -3.42 -10.56
CA GLU A 92 -2.92 -4.62 -9.72
C GLU A 92 -1.51 -5.02 -9.27
N LYS A 93 -1.44 -5.56 -8.05
CA LYS A 93 -0.20 -6.07 -7.45
C LYS A 93 0.25 -7.33 -8.19
N LYS A 94 1.50 -7.34 -8.65
CA LYS A 94 2.17 -8.52 -9.23
C LYS A 94 3.08 -9.15 -8.20
N ILE A 95 2.80 -10.40 -7.85
CA ILE A 95 3.64 -11.26 -7.02
C ILE A 95 4.99 -11.47 -7.72
N TRP A 96 6.09 -11.46 -6.96
CA TRP A 96 7.44 -11.76 -7.49
C TRP A 96 8.27 -12.60 -6.53
N ASN A 97 9.22 -13.35 -7.08
CA ASN A 97 10.27 -14.07 -6.34
C ASN A 97 11.66 -13.64 -6.81
N VAL A 98 12.72 -14.16 -6.19
CA VAL A 98 14.11 -13.74 -6.50
C VAL A 98 14.52 -14.01 -7.94
N SER A 99 14.00 -15.06 -8.58
CA SER A 99 14.37 -15.42 -9.96
C SER A 99 13.75 -14.53 -11.03
N GLU A 100 12.69 -13.80 -10.70
CA GLU A 100 11.89 -13.02 -11.64
C GLU A 100 12.16 -11.51 -11.53
N GLN A 101 12.88 -11.07 -10.51
CA GLN A 101 12.91 -9.67 -10.13
C GLN A 101 14.20 -8.96 -10.51
N ASN A 102 14.07 -7.94 -11.37
CA ASN A 102 15.09 -6.92 -11.58
C ASN A 102 14.85 -5.73 -10.63
N LEU A 103 15.92 -5.09 -10.18
CA LEU A 103 15.79 -3.84 -9.42
C LEU A 103 15.33 -2.72 -10.35
N GLU A 104 14.15 -2.19 -10.09
CA GLU A 104 13.58 -1.07 -10.85
C GLU A 104 14.18 0.25 -10.32
N ILE A 105 15.14 0.80 -11.07
CA ILE A 105 15.91 1.99 -10.70
C ILE A 105 15.43 3.19 -11.54
N PHE A 106 15.12 4.30 -10.87
CA PHE A 106 14.68 5.55 -11.48
C PHE A 106 15.63 6.70 -11.16
N ASP A 107 15.82 7.61 -12.12
CA ASP A 107 16.69 8.77 -11.98
C ASP A 107 15.92 9.99 -11.43
N ASN A 108 16.28 10.45 -10.22
CA ASN A 108 15.65 11.60 -9.57
C ASN A 108 15.66 12.87 -10.44
N ASN A 109 16.66 13.03 -11.32
CA ASN A 109 16.75 14.19 -12.22
C ASN A 109 15.68 14.18 -13.33
N LYS A 110 15.02 13.05 -13.57
CA LYS A 110 14.01 12.89 -14.63
C LYS A 110 12.59 12.74 -14.11
N ILE A 111 12.42 12.04 -12.98
CA ILE A 111 11.10 11.67 -12.44
C ILE A 111 10.19 12.89 -12.31
N PHE A 112 10.68 13.99 -11.75
CA PHE A 112 9.86 15.18 -11.50
C PHE A 112 9.79 16.17 -12.67
N GLU A 113 10.71 16.07 -13.63
CA GLU A 113 10.72 16.89 -14.84
C GLU A 113 9.83 16.30 -15.95
N ASN A 114 9.56 15.00 -15.90
CA ASN A 114 8.74 14.30 -16.89
C ASN A 114 7.56 13.58 -16.24
N LYS A 115 6.35 14.09 -16.51
CA LYS A 115 5.08 13.50 -16.05
C LYS A 115 4.97 12.01 -16.34
N LYS A 116 5.46 11.54 -17.50
CA LYS A 116 5.40 10.11 -17.87
C LYS A 116 6.32 9.25 -17.00
N GLU A 117 7.49 9.76 -16.62
CA GLU A 117 8.43 9.06 -15.74
C GLU A 117 7.86 8.92 -14.32
N LEU A 118 7.27 10.00 -13.77
CA LEU A 118 6.59 9.92 -12.48
C LEU A 118 5.44 8.92 -12.47
N ILE A 119 4.61 8.92 -13.52
CA ILE A 119 3.53 7.95 -13.68
C ILE A 119 4.09 6.52 -13.74
N ASN A 120 5.16 6.31 -14.51
CA ASN A 120 5.78 4.99 -14.63
C ASN A 120 6.33 4.51 -13.29
N MET A 121 7.09 5.35 -12.59
CA MET A 121 7.63 5.04 -11.26
C MET A 121 6.53 4.65 -10.27
N LEU A 122 5.44 5.44 -10.19
CA LEU A 122 4.32 5.13 -9.30
C LEU A 122 3.60 3.84 -9.71
N LYS A 123 3.43 3.57 -11.01
CA LYS A 123 2.84 2.31 -11.49
C LYS A 123 3.71 1.10 -11.12
N VAL A 124 5.01 1.18 -11.33
CA VAL A 124 5.97 0.14 -10.96
C VAL A 124 5.97 -0.08 -9.44
N PHE A 125 5.95 1.01 -8.65
CA PHE A 125 5.82 0.94 -7.20
C PHE A 125 4.57 0.17 -6.78
N TYR A 126 3.38 0.47 -7.33
CA TYR A 126 2.16 -0.25 -6.95
C TYR A 126 2.12 -1.70 -7.46
N GLN A 127 2.71 -1.97 -8.62
CA GLN A 127 2.81 -3.33 -9.16
C GLN A 127 3.70 -4.22 -8.29
N TYR A 128 4.90 -3.76 -7.92
CA TYR A 128 5.92 -4.60 -7.26
C TYR A 128 6.12 -4.28 -5.77
N GLY A 129 5.55 -3.19 -5.27
CA GLY A 129 5.68 -2.78 -3.87
C GLY A 129 6.99 -2.06 -3.55
N TYR A 130 7.88 -1.82 -4.52
CA TYR A 130 9.08 -1.01 -4.30
C TYR A 130 9.62 -0.38 -5.59
N VAL A 131 10.44 0.65 -5.42
CA VAL A 131 11.31 1.24 -6.44
C VAL A 131 12.61 1.73 -5.77
N ILE A 132 13.68 1.79 -6.54
CA ILE A 132 14.94 2.43 -6.16
C ILE A 132 15.08 3.73 -6.93
N ILE A 133 15.52 4.78 -6.26
CA ILE A 133 15.79 6.08 -6.86
C ILE A 133 17.28 6.36 -6.71
N GLU A 134 17.93 6.78 -7.78
CA GLU A 134 19.32 7.22 -7.80
C GLU A 134 19.44 8.71 -8.11
N ASN A 135 20.67 9.22 -7.99
CA ASN A 135 21.03 10.62 -8.24
C ASN A 135 20.26 11.63 -7.35
N THR A 136 19.98 11.26 -6.10
CA THR A 136 19.57 12.23 -5.07
C THR A 136 20.79 12.84 -4.40
N LYS A 137 20.61 13.98 -3.73
CA LYS A 137 21.69 14.60 -2.95
C LYS A 137 21.98 13.76 -1.71
N ALA A 138 23.22 13.32 -1.54
CA ALA A 138 23.64 12.53 -0.37
C ALA A 138 23.85 13.41 0.88
N GLU A 139 22.79 14.10 1.29
CA GLU A 139 22.75 15.10 2.36
C GLU A 139 21.62 14.78 3.34
N GLU A 140 21.68 15.34 4.55
CA GLU A 140 20.59 15.20 5.51
C GLU A 140 19.30 15.88 5.00
N ASN A 141 18.14 15.34 5.39
CA ASN A 141 16.79 15.77 5.02
C ASN A 141 16.41 15.52 3.55
N GLU A 142 17.30 15.01 2.69
CA GLU A 142 16.94 14.76 1.29
C GLU A 142 15.79 13.76 1.14
N VAL A 143 15.66 12.78 2.05
CA VAL A 143 14.52 11.85 2.07
C VAL A 143 13.18 12.57 2.28
N ILE A 144 13.18 13.64 3.09
CA ILE A 144 11.99 14.49 3.31
C ILE A 144 11.72 15.31 2.05
N ASN A 145 12.75 15.97 1.49
CA ASN A 145 12.62 16.75 0.26
C ASN A 145 12.05 15.89 -0.89
N PHE A 146 12.52 14.64 -1.03
CA PHE A 146 12.00 13.71 -2.01
C PHE A 146 10.56 13.29 -1.69
N ALA A 147 10.29 12.88 -0.46
CA ALA A 147 8.96 12.43 -0.04
C ALA A 147 7.90 13.53 -0.21
N GLU A 148 8.20 14.79 0.14
CA GLU A 148 7.27 15.93 0.02
C GLU A 148 6.92 16.28 -1.43
N LYS A 149 7.78 15.92 -2.40
CA LYS A 149 7.42 15.98 -3.83
C LYS A 149 6.38 14.94 -4.22
N LEU A 150 6.21 13.86 -3.45
CA LEU A 150 5.16 12.85 -3.61
C LEU A 150 3.92 13.20 -2.76
N GLY A 151 4.12 13.64 -1.51
CA GLY A 151 3.14 14.33 -0.69
C GLY A 151 3.51 14.32 0.80
N PRO A 152 2.57 14.57 1.73
CA PRO A 152 2.93 14.87 3.12
C PRO A 152 3.63 13.70 3.82
N VAL A 153 4.72 14.03 4.53
CA VAL A 153 5.42 13.09 5.41
C VAL A 153 4.61 12.83 6.68
N ARG A 154 4.45 11.56 7.00
CA ARG A 154 3.81 11.08 8.23
C ARG A 154 4.76 11.25 9.42
N ALA A 155 4.45 12.19 10.30
CA ALA A 155 5.16 12.33 11.56
C ALA A 155 4.83 11.17 12.53
N THR A 156 5.82 10.76 13.31
CA THR A 156 5.68 9.79 14.40
C THR A 156 6.32 10.34 15.69
N ASN A 157 6.31 9.57 16.78
CA ASN A 157 7.11 9.89 17.98
C ASN A 157 8.62 9.93 17.70
N PHE A 158 9.10 9.34 16.60
CA PHE A 158 10.48 9.49 16.13
C PHE A 158 10.72 10.79 15.33
N GLY A 159 9.68 11.62 15.15
CA GLY A 159 9.69 12.80 14.29
C GLY A 159 9.20 12.49 12.87
N LYS A 160 9.40 13.46 11.95
CA LYS A 160 9.19 13.29 10.50
C LYS A 160 10.31 12.45 9.84
N LEU A 161 11.46 12.40 10.51
CA LEU A 161 12.71 11.85 10.02
C LEU A 161 13.33 11.04 11.15
N PHE A 162 13.82 9.84 10.84
CA PHE A 162 14.63 9.06 11.76
C PHE A 162 15.99 8.74 11.13
N ASN A 163 17.01 8.68 11.96
CA ASN A 163 18.36 8.32 11.53
C ASN A 163 18.58 6.83 11.76
N VAL A 164 19.35 6.18 10.89
CA VAL A 164 19.88 4.82 11.06
C VAL A 164 21.39 4.89 10.92
N VAL A 165 22.06 5.19 12.04
CA VAL A 165 23.51 5.40 12.13
C VAL A 165 24.14 4.31 12.98
N SER A 166 25.21 3.69 12.49
CA SER A 166 26.01 2.79 13.32
C SER A 166 26.74 3.60 14.40
N LYS A 167 26.38 3.40 15.67
CA LYS A 167 27.04 4.05 16.82
C LYS A 167 27.59 2.97 17.79
N PRO A 168 28.70 3.24 18.50
CA PRO A 168 29.05 2.47 19.69
C PRO A 168 27.91 2.59 20.73
N ASN A 169 27.45 1.47 21.30
CA ASN A 169 26.36 1.37 22.30
C ASN A 169 24.98 1.91 21.86
N PRO A 170 24.26 1.20 20.98
CA PRO A 170 22.95 1.62 20.50
C PRO A 170 21.77 1.27 21.41
N ASN A 171 20.69 2.08 21.33
CA ASN A 171 19.42 1.87 22.03
C ASN A 171 18.41 1.00 21.23
N ASP A 172 18.72 0.66 19.97
CA ASP A 172 17.92 -0.22 19.10
C ASP A 172 18.87 -1.11 18.27
N LEU A 173 18.48 -2.36 18.02
CA LEU A 173 19.20 -3.31 17.18
C LEU A 173 19.39 -2.83 15.74
N ALA A 174 18.52 -1.97 15.20
CA ALA A 174 18.72 -1.34 13.88
C ALA A 174 20.08 -0.63 13.77
N TYR A 175 20.60 -0.15 14.90
CA TYR A 175 21.89 0.53 15.02
C TYR A 175 23.06 -0.41 15.42
N THR A 176 22.82 -1.72 15.54
CA THR A 176 23.87 -2.73 15.79
C THR A 176 24.43 -3.30 14.49
N ALA A 177 25.61 -3.91 14.55
CA ALA A 177 26.27 -4.60 13.43
C ALA A 177 25.62 -5.94 13.01
N LEU A 178 24.68 -6.44 13.81
CA LEU A 178 24.01 -7.72 13.57
C LEU A 178 23.09 -7.65 12.34
N GLU A 179 22.81 -8.82 11.75
CA GLU A 179 21.81 -8.94 10.70
C GLU A 179 20.44 -8.48 11.23
N LEU A 180 19.77 -7.63 10.46
CA LEU A 180 18.39 -7.27 10.70
C LEU A 180 17.53 -8.15 9.80
N THR A 181 16.94 -9.20 10.38
CA THR A 181 16.07 -10.13 9.66
C THR A 181 14.86 -9.42 9.08
N SER A 182 14.27 -10.01 8.04
CA SER A 182 13.08 -9.48 7.35
C SER A 182 11.95 -9.16 8.33
N HIS A 183 11.47 -7.92 8.32
CA HIS A 183 10.38 -7.43 9.17
C HIS A 183 9.57 -6.30 8.49
N SER A 184 8.37 -6.05 9.01
CA SER A 184 7.57 -4.86 8.69
C SER A 184 7.73 -3.82 9.80
N ASP A 185 7.79 -2.55 9.44
CA ASP A 185 7.93 -1.48 10.42
C ASP A 185 6.62 -1.14 11.12
N ASN A 186 6.75 -0.82 12.41
CA ASN A 186 5.72 -0.17 13.21
C ASN A 186 4.35 -0.92 13.19
N PRO A 187 4.30 -2.27 13.32
CA PRO A 187 3.05 -3.03 13.25
C PRO A 187 2.08 -2.75 14.43
N TYR A 188 2.55 -2.01 15.43
CA TYR A 188 1.80 -1.57 16.62
C TYR A 188 1.02 -0.26 16.42
N ARG A 189 1.07 0.38 15.24
CA ARG A 189 0.37 1.64 14.96
C ARG A 189 -0.97 1.40 14.27
N LYS A 190 -1.94 2.28 14.55
CA LYS A 190 -3.27 2.31 13.94
C LYS A 190 -3.51 3.67 13.25
N PRO A 191 -3.41 3.78 11.91
CA PRO A 191 -2.94 2.77 10.97
C PRO A 191 -1.41 2.60 11.00
N VAL A 192 -0.92 1.46 10.48
CA VAL A 192 0.51 1.21 10.22
C VAL A 192 1.00 2.18 9.12
N PRO A 193 2.22 2.75 9.21
CA PRO A 193 2.74 3.60 8.15
C PRO A 193 2.77 2.85 6.81
N GLY A 194 2.16 3.44 5.78
CA GLY A 194 1.93 2.78 4.51
C GLY A 194 3.20 2.54 3.69
N ILE A 195 3.96 3.61 3.44
CA ILE A 195 5.13 3.59 2.57
C ILE A 195 6.34 4.09 3.35
N GLN A 196 7.43 3.33 3.30
CA GLN A 196 8.70 3.70 3.90
C GLN A 196 9.69 4.14 2.82
N LEU A 197 10.44 5.20 3.12
CA LEU A 197 11.57 5.65 2.33
C LEU A 197 12.84 5.57 3.18
N LEU A 198 13.90 5.02 2.61
CA LEU A 198 15.23 4.98 3.20
C LEU A 198 16.24 5.58 2.23
N HIS A 199 16.83 6.72 2.59
CA HIS A 199 17.87 7.41 1.85
C HIS A 199 19.25 7.06 2.41
N CYS A 200 20.19 6.71 1.55
CA CYS A 200 21.57 6.45 1.93
C CYS A 200 22.44 7.70 1.79
N ILE A 201 22.84 8.27 2.92
CA ILE A 201 23.82 9.37 2.99
C ILE A 201 25.23 8.80 2.89
N ALA A 202 25.51 7.71 3.61
CA ALA A 202 26.78 7.01 3.57
C ALA A 202 26.58 5.51 3.80
N ASN A 203 27.30 4.70 3.04
CA ASN A 203 27.35 3.24 3.21
C ASN A 203 28.71 2.75 2.75
N GLU A 204 29.73 3.02 3.57
CA GLU A 204 31.13 2.71 3.31
C GLU A 204 31.58 1.39 3.98
N SER A 205 30.74 0.86 4.88
CA SER A 205 31.01 -0.41 5.56
C SER A 205 30.92 -1.61 4.61
N SER A 206 31.78 -2.61 4.82
CA SER A 206 31.66 -3.93 4.21
C SER A 206 30.42 -4.67 4.73
N GLY A 207 29.62 -5.21 3.81
CA GLY A 207 28.27 -5.75 4.11
C GLY A 207 27.25 -4.63 4.40
N GLY A 208 26.11 -4.97 4.98
CA GLY A 208 25.06 -3.99 5.29
C GLY A 208 24.16 -3.66 4.11
N ASP A 209 24.04 -4.62 3.19
CA ASP A 209 23.16 -4.59 2.04
C ASP A 209 21.72 -4.67 2.50
N SER A 210 20.87 -3.88 1.85
CA SER A 210 19.43 -3.93 2.06
C SER A 210 18.87 -5.25 1.55
N SER A 211 17.79 -5.71 2.17
CA SER A 211 17.01 -6.83 1.66
C SER A 211 15.53 -6.52 1.64
N LEU A 212 14.83 -7.06 0.64
CA LEU A 212 13.37 -6.99 0.53
C LEU A 212 12.81 -8.39 0.29
N VAL A 213 11.58 -8.60 0.76
CA VAL A 213 10.80 -9.82 0.60
C VAL A 213 9.37 -9.43 0.28
N ASP A 214 8.80 -9.99 -0.78
CA ASP A 214 7.39 -9.83 -1.07
C ASP A 214 6.52 -10.66 -0.12
N GLY A 215 5.91 -9.98 0.86
CA GLY A 215 4.99 -10.62 1.79
C GLY A 215 3.77 -11.21 1.11
N PHE A 216 3.37 -10.67 -0.06
CA PHE A 216 2.29 -11.24 -0.84
C PHE A 216 2.71 -12.59 -1.46
N SER A 217 3.93 -12.69 -1.99
CA SER A 217 4.48 -13.97 -2.47
C SER A 217 4.57 -15.02 -1.37
N VAL A 218 5.04 -14.62 -0.17
CA VAL A 218 5.09 -15.53 0.98
C VAL A 218 3.69 -16.00 1.38
N ALA A 219 2.73 -15.09 1.48
CA ALA A 219 1.34 -15.43 1.81
C ALA A 219 0.71 -16.33 0.75
N ASN A 220 0.94 -16.06 -0.53
CA ASN A 220 0.44 -16.87 -1.64
C ASN A 220 1.07 -18.27 -1.63
N PHE A 221 2.37 -18.37 -1.35
CA PHE A 221 3.05 -19.66 -1.21
C PHE A 221 2.46 -20.48 -0.06
N LEU A 222 2.26 -19.86 1.11
CA LEU A 222 1.63 -20.51 2.26
C LEU A 222 0.21 -20.99 1.93
N LYS A 223 -0.60 -20.17 1.25
CA LYS A 223 -1.97 -20.50 0.86
C LYS A 223 -2.05 -21.80 0.04
N HIS A 224 -1.10 -22.01 -0.87
CA HIS A 224 -1.10 -23.17 -1.77
C HIS A 224 -0.36 -24.39 -1.21
N ASN A 225 0.73 -24.18 -0.47
CA ASN A 225 1.64 -25.26 -0.05
C ASN A 225 1.45 -25.68 1.41
N GLN A 226 0.92 -24.80 2.26
CA GLN A 226 0.73 -25.01 3.69
C GLN A 226 -0.60 -24.34 4.15
N PRO A 227 -1.76 -24.79 3.64
CA PRO A 227 -3.04 -24.10 3.86
C PRO A 227 -3.43 -23.99 5.35
N GLU A 228 -3.05 -24.95 6.20
CA GLU A 228 -3.27 -24.86 7.65
C GLU A 228 -2.44 -23.75 8.30
N PHE A 229 -1.19 -23.56 7.86
CA PHE A 229 -0.35 -22.46 8.32
C PHE A 229 -0.87 -21.12 7.83
N TYR A 230 -1.31 -21.04 6.57
CA TYR A 230 -1.94 -19.85 6.04
C TYR A 230 -3.18 -19.46 6.87
N LYS A 231 -4.07 -20.42 7.13
CA LYS A 231 -5.30 -20.21 7.90
C LYS A 231 -5.01 -19.70 9.31
N VAL A 232 -4.12 -20.34 10.07
CA VAL A 232 -3.84 -19.89 11.45
C VAL A 232 -3.21 -18.49 11.48
N LEU A 233 -2.41 -18.13 10.47
CA LEU A 233 -1.76 -16.81 10.34
C LEU A 233 -2.73 -15.70 9.88
N THR A 234 -3.83 -16.05 9.20
CA THR A 234 -4.88 -15.11 8.78
C THR A 234 -6.06 -15.01 9.76
N GLU A 235 -6.15 -15.90 10.74
CA GLU A 235 -7.24 -15.94 11.71
C GLU A 235 -6.81 -15.50 13.12
N THR A 236 -5.55 -15.69 13.49
CA THR A 236 -5.04 -15.35 14.84
C THR A 236 -4.69 -13.88 14.95
N ASN A 237 -5.35 -13.15 15.85
CA ASN A 237 -4.93 -11.81 16.25
C ASN A 237 -3.72 -11.89 17.17
N VAL A 238 -2.71 -11.08 16.89
CA VAL A 238 -1.47 -10.96 17.67
C VAL A 238 -1.34 -9.53 18.12
N THR A 239 -0.99 -9.33 19.39
CA THR A 239 -0.75 -8.00 19.93
C THR A 239 0.64 -7.54 19.52
N PHE A 240 0.75 -6.39 18.86
CA PHE A 240 2.00 -5.70 18.60
C PHE A 240 2.14 -4.55 19.58
N LYS A 241 3.27 -4.47 20.30
CA LYS A 241 3.50 -3.42 21.29
C LYS A 241 4.89 -2.82 21.16
N PHE A 242 4.95 -1.49 21.24
CA PHE A 242 6.18 -0.71 21.38
C PHE A 242 6.07 0.26 22.56
N THR A 243 7.16 0.46 23.27
CA THR A 243 7.22 1.36 24.42
C THR A 243 8.41 2.28 24.23
N ASP A 244 8.13 3.57 24.19
CA ASP A 244 9.09 4.66 24.15
C ASP A 244 9.08 5.42 25.48
N ILE A 245 9.93 6.44 25.63
CA ILE A 245 10.03 7.25 26.85
C ILE A 245 8.71 7.93 27.23
N ASP A 246 7.98 8.46 26.24
CA ASP A 246 6.75 9.25 26.46
C ASP A 246 5.48 8.55 25.97
N THR A 247 5.56 7.36 25.37
CA THR A 247 4.40 6.71 24.76
C THR A 247 4.47 5.19 24.73
N ILE A 248 3.30 4.54 24.82
CA ILE A 248 3.12 3.11 24.59
C ILE A 248 2.13 2.96 23.44
N LEU A 249 2.56 2.26 22.39
CA LEU A 249 1.77 2.04 21.19
C LEU A 249 1.41 0.55 21.11
N VAL A 250 0.13 0.26 20.85
CA VAL A 250 -0.40 -1.10 20.81
C VAL A 250 -1.39 -1.24 19.65
N ASP A 251 -1.24 -2.33 18.89
CA ASP A 251 -2.26 -2.80 17.96
C ASP A 251 -2.48 -4.31 18.10
N GLU A 252 -3.66 -4.77 17.71
CA GLU A 252 -3.98 -6.19 17.63
C GLU A 252 -4.35 -6.48 16.18
N ALA A 253 -3.57 -7.35 15.54
CA ALA A 253 -3.71 -7.62 14.13
C ALA A 253 -3.20 -9.02 13.77
N LYS A 254 -3.59 -9.49 12.59
CA LYS A 254 -3.10 -10.75 12.04
C LYS A 254 -1.74 -10.57 11.38
N LEU A 255 -0.94 -11.64 11.34
CA LEU A 255 0.33 -11.64 10.60
C LEU A 255 0.12 -11.51 9.09
N ILE A 256 -0.98 -12.11 8.59
CA ILE A 256 -1.45 -11.93 7.21
C ILE A 256 -2.88 -11.41 7.31
N GLU A 257 -3.08 -10.14 6.98
CA GLU A 257 -4.40 -9.52 6.97
C GLU A 257 -5.03 -9.61 5.57
N LEU A 258 -6.32 -9.91 5.53
CA LEU A 258 -7.13 -9.96 4.32
C LEU A 258 -8.14 -8.81 4.30
N ASP A 259 -8.52 -8.36 3.11
CA ASP A 259 -9.65 -7.44 2.93
C ASP A 259 -11.01 -8.15 3.04
N HIS A 260 -12.09 -7.40 2.86
CA HIS A 260 -13.47 -7.92 2.92
C HIS A 260 -13.80 -8.92 1.79
N ASN A 261 -12.97 -8.97 0.74
CA ASN A 261 -13.09 -9.92 -0.38
C ASN A 261 -12.11 -11.10 -0.23
N ASN A 262 -11.45 -11.25 0.93
CA ASN A 262 -10.42 -12.25 1.20
C ASN A 262 -9.15 -12.12 0.33
N ASN A 263 -8.88 -10.94 -0.22
CA ASN A 263 -7.61 -10.67 -0.90
C ASN A 263 -6.53 -10.25 0.10
N PHE A 264 -5.26 -10.46 -0.27
CA PHE A 264 -4.13 -10.01 0.55
C PHE A 264 -4.16 -8.49 0.73
N ARG A 265 -4.25 -8.06 1.99
CA ARG A 265 -4.26 -6.64 2.36
C ARG A 265 -2.90 -6.19 2.88
N GLN A 266 -2.38 -6.92 3.88
CA GLN A 266 -1.17 -6.51 4.59
C GLN A 266 -0.45 -7.71 5.19
N ILE A 267 0.88 -7.64 5.25
CA ILE A 267 1.73 -8.49 6.09
C ILE A 267 2.20 -7.69 7.30
N ARG A 268 2.13 -8.30 8.49
CA ARG A 268 2.77 -7.80 9.71
C ARG A 268 3.68 -8.89 10.23
N PHE A 269 4.97 -8.61 10.25
CA PHE A 269 5.93 -9.57 10.76
C PHE A 269 7.05 -8.83 11.47
N SER A 270 7.02 -8.87 12.80
CA SER A 270 8.10 -8.34 13.62
C SER A 270 8.19 -9.15 14.91
N GLY A 271 9.00 -10.22 14.87
CA GLY A 271 9.16 -11.15 15.99
C GLY A 271 9.73 -10.53 17.27
N ARG A 272 10.08 -9.23 17.24
CA ARG A 272 10.57 -8.45 18.39
C ARG A 272 9.46 -7.70 19.11
N LEU A 273 8.33 -7.51 18.42
CA LEU A 273 7.26 -6.63 18.85
C LEU A 273 5.93 -7.39 18.98
N ASP A 274 5.91 -8.67 18.64
CA ASP A 274 4.71 -9.51 18.61
C ASP A 274 4.53 -10.30 19.92
N TYR A 275 3.30 -10.30 20.41
CA TYR A 275 2.86 -10.98 21.63
C TYR A 275 1.69 -11.87 21.27
N VAL A 276 1.96 -13.17 21.14
CA VAL A 276 0.97 -14.18 20.76
C VAL A 276 -0.03 -14.36 21.90
N PRO A 277 -1.35 -14.31 21.64
CA PRO A 277 -2.34 -14.53 22.69
C PRO A 277 -2.29 -15.98 23.18
N LEU A 278 -2.81 -16.22 24.37
CA LEU A 278 -3.06 -17.59 24.83
C LEU A 278 -4.20 -18.18 23.97
N LEU A 279 -3.93 -19.32 23.35
CA LEU A 279 -4.88 -20.11 22.56
C LEU A 279 -4.97 -21.53 23.14
N GLU A 280 -5.97 -22.28 22.70
CA GLU A 280 -6.02 -23.74 22.90
C GLU A 280 -4.72 -24.41 22.41
N GLU A 281 -4.26 -25.43 23.13
CA GLU A 281 -2.93 -26.06 22.95
C GLU A 281 -2.60 -26.36 21.48
N ASN A 282 -3.50 -27.06 20.78
CA ASN A 282 -3.30 -27.42 19.37
C ASN A 282 -3.19 -26.19 18.45
N ASN A 283 -3.97 -25.14 18.70
CA ASN A 283 -3.94 -23.92 17.90
C ASN A 283 -2.69 -23.09 18.19
N LEU A 284 -2.24 -23.06 19.44
CA LEU A 284 -1.02 -22.37 19.83
C LEU A 284 0.22 -23.04 19.21
N ASP A 285 0.28 -24.37 19.28
CA ASP A 285 1.33 -25.17 18.64
C ASP A 285 1.35 -24.97 17.12
N LEU A 286 0.19 -25.00 16.48
CA LEU A 286 0.04 -24.75 15.05
C LEU A 286 0.52 -23.34 14.69
N PHE A 287 0.10 -22.32 15.45
CA PHE A 287 0.52 -20.94 15.24
C PHE A 287 2.04 -20.78 15.33
N TYR A 288 2.69 -21.34 16.35
CA TYR A 288 4.14 -21.24 16.49
C TYR A 288 4.89 -21.97 15.37
N LYS A 289 4.39 -23.13 14.92
CA LYS A 289 4.94 -23.85 13.75
C LYS A 289 4.79 -23.01 12.48
N ALA A 290 3.61 -22.44 12.25
CA ALA A 290 3.32 -21.59 11.10
C ALA A 290 4.18 -20.32 11.08
N ARG A 291 4.29 -19.61 12.21
CA ARG A 291 5.12 -18.41 12.37
C ARG A 291 6.60 -18.72 12.12
N LYS A 292 7.09 -19.86 12.65
CA LYS A 292 8.47 -20.32 12.39
C LYS A 292 8.71 -20.67 10.92
N TYR A 293 7.72 -21.26 10.25
CA TYR A 293 7.82 -21.58 8.83
C TYR A 293 7.82 -20.31 7.97
N MET A 294 6.92 -19.36 8.25
CA MET A 294 6.90 -18.04 7.63
C MET A 294 8.23 -17.30 7.81
N PHE A 295 8.81 -17.31 9.03
CA PHE A 295 10.14 -16.76 9.29
C PHE A 295 11.22 -17.34 8.35
N LYS A 296 11.22 -18.67 8.15
CA LYS A 296 12.17 -19.34 7.26
C LYS A 296 11.98 -18.91 5.81
N LEU A 297 10.73 -18.84 5.32
CA LEU A 297 10.44 -18.35 3.98
C LEU A 297 10.96 -16.93 3.78
N CYS A 298 10.63 -16.01 4.69
CA CYS A 298 11.05 -14.61 4.63
C CYS A 298 12.57 -14.41 4.74
N ASN A 299 13.34 -15.41 5.15
CA ASN A 299 14.79 -15.32 5.25
C ASN A 299 15.54 -16.24 4.28
N SER A 300 14.81 -16.99 3.44
CA SER A 300 15.37 -17.85 2.41
C SER A 300 15.80 -17.07 1.16
N ASP A 301 16.77 -17.60 0.43
CA ASP A 301 17.26 -16.99 -0.81
C ASP A 301 16.26 -17.13 -1.98
N ASP A 302 15.17 -17.88 -1.83
CA ASP A 302 14.10 -17.99 -2.84
C ASP A 302 13.17 -16.76 -2.84
N PHE A 303 13.03 -16.09 -1.69
CA PHE A 303 12.11 -14.96 -1.50
C PHE A 303 12.82 -13.63 -1.19
N LYS A 304 14.07 -13.67 -0.73
CA LYS A 304 14.80 -12.49 -0.24
C LYS A 304 15.75 -11.96 -1.31
N ILE A 305 15.40 -10.84 -1.92
CA ILE A 305 16.35 -10.08 -2.74
C ILE A 305 17.30 -9.28 -1.84
N LYS A 306 18.55 -9.12 -2.27
CA LYS A 306 19.59 -8.35 -1.58
C LYS A 306 20.21 -7.36 -2.54
N PHE A 307 20.43 -6.13 -2.11
CA PHE A 307 21.02 -5.09 -2.94
C PHE A 307 21.74 -4.05 -2.10
N ARG A 308 22.76 -3.44 -2.72
CA ARG A 308 23.51 -2.34 -2.12
C ARG A 308 22.75 -1.03 -2.33
N LEU A 309 22.30 -0.40 -1.25
CA LEU A 309 21.85 0.99 -1.31
C LEU A 309 23.09 1.89 -1.20
N SER A 310 23.49 2.48 -2.32
CA SER A 310 24.67 3.33 -2.44
C SER A 310 24.38 4.78 -2.04
N LYS A 311 25.44 5.55 -1.80
CA LYS A 311 25.36 6.99 -1.50
C LYS A 311 24.49 7.73 -2.53
N GLY A 312 23.51 8.50 -2.05
CA GLY A 312 22.57 9.25 -2.91
C GLY A 312 21.49 8.39 -3.56
N MET A 313 21.24 7.18 -3.05
CA MET A 313 20.11 6.36 -3.44
C MET A 313 19.01 6.35 -2.36
N ILE A 314 17.76 6.28 -2.80
CA ILE A 314 16.58 6.08 -1.95
C ILE A 314 15.93 4.74 -2.31
N ALA A 315 15.63 3.92 -1.32
CA ALA A 315 14.69 2.81 -1.46
C ALA A 315 13.31 3.27 -0.97
N MET A 316 12.30 3.20 -1.83
CA MET A 316 10.90 3.45 -1.48
C MET A 316 10.14 2.12 -1.60
N PHE A 317 9.47 1.71 -0.52
CA PHE A 317 8.76 0.44 -0.49
C PHE A 317 7.47 0.48 0.32
N ASP A 318 6.49 -0.31 -0.12
CA ASP A 318 5.22 -0.54 0.54
C ASP A 318 5.47 -1.36 1.82
N ASN A 319 5.39 -0.70 2.97
CA ASN A 319 5.61 -1.31 4.28
C ASN A 319 4.43 -2.20 4.73
N LEU A 320 3.29 -2.13 4.05
CA LEU A 320 2.17 -3.05 4.27
C LEU A 320 2.34 -4.35 3.47
N ARG A 321 3.16 -4.35 2.41
CA ARG A 321 3.38 -5.52 1.55
C ARG A 321 4.75 -6.16 1.74
N LEU A 322 5.80 -5.35 1.77
CA LEU A 322 7.18 -5.83 1.79
C LEU A 322 7.69 -5.94 3.22
N LEU A 323 8.41 -7.02 3.47
CA LEU A 323 9.31 -7.10 4.61
C LEU A 323 10.68 -6.64 4.15
N HIS A 324 11.38 -5.95 5.02
CA HIS A 324 12.71 -5.42 4.74
C HIS A 324 13.69 -5.79 5.83
N GLY A 325 14.97 -5.74 5.50
CA GLY A 325 16.04 -6.12 6.39
C GLY A 325 17.38 -5.63 5.91
N ARG A 326 18.43 -6.09 6.57
CA ARG A 326 19.81 -5.73 6.24
C ARG A 326 20.73 -6.88 6.59
N THR A 327 21.65 -7.20 5.69
CA THR A 327 22.73 -8.17 5.99
C THR A 327 23.63 -7.67 7.13
N LYS A 328 24.37 -8.60 7.74
CA LYS A 328 25.44 -8.25 8.69
C LYS A 328 26.46 -7.31 8.03
N PHE A 329 27.08 -6.44 8.82
CA PHE A 329 28.14 -5.54 8.34
C PHE A 329 29.24 -5.38 9.38
N ASP A 330 30.42 -4.95 8.95
CA ASP A 330 31.53 -4.63 9.86
C ASP A 330 31.54 -3.13 10.20
N PRO A 331 31.24 -2.75 11.45
CA PRO A 331 31.17 -1.34 11.86
C PRO A 331 32.54 -0.65 11.87
N ASN A 332 33.65 -1.40 11.76
CA ASN A 332 35.01 -0.85 11.75
C ASN A 332 35.52 -0.53 10.33
N THR A 333 34.77 -0.93 9.29
CA THR A 333 35.24 -0.80 7.90
C THR A 333 34.81 0.49 7.21
N GLY A 334 33.85 1.24 7.76
CA GLY A 334 33.43 2.50 7.16
C GLY A 334 32.18 3.08 7.82
N PHE A 335 31.91 4.35 7.52
CA PHE A 335 30.75 5.06 8.05
C PHE A 335 29.46 4.61 7.35
N ARG A 336 28.39 4.45 8.14
CA ARG A 336 27.05 4.09 7.64
C ARG A 336 25.98 4.97 8.25
N HIS A 337 25.25 5.67 7.40
CA HIS A 337 24.19 6.60 7.75
C HIS A 337 23.08 6.56 6.71
N LEU A 338 21.93 6.05 7.13
CA LEU A 338 20.69 6.17 6.37
C LEU A 338 19.72 7.08 7.11
N GLN A 339 18.86 7.75 6.36
CA GLN A 339 17.75 8.52 6.89
C GLN A 339 16.44 7.99 6.35
N GLY A 340 15.46 7.81 7.22
CA GLY A 340 14.15 7.28 6.87
C GLY A 340 13.01 8.21 7.19
N CYS A 341 11.95 8.10 6.41
CA CYS A 341 10.66 8.72 6.68
C CYS A 341 9.52 7.82 6.19
N TYR A 342 8.29 8.20 6.51
CA TYR A 342 7.09 7.51 6.07
C TYR A 342 6.15 8.46 5.34
N ILE A 343 5.43 7.94 4.35
CA ILE A 343 4.25 8.57 3.74
C ILE A 343 3.11 7.53 3.71
N ASP A 344 1.90 7.94 3.39
CA ASP A 344 0.73 7.05 3.34
C ASP A 344 0.27 6.81 1.89
N HIS A 345 -0.33 5.65 1.61
CA HIS A 345 -0.70 5.22 0.25
C HIS A 345 -1.67 6.17 -0.43
N ASP A 346 -2.66 6.70 0.30
CA ASP A 346 -3.71 7.59 -0.23
C ASP A 346 -3.11 8.84 -0.90
N VAL A 347 -1.98 9.32 -0.37
CA VAL A 347 -1.23 10.45 -0.92
C VAL A 347 -0.72 10.16 -2.33
N THR A 348 0.01 9.06 -2.49
CA THR A 348 0.63 8.70 -3.77
C THR A 348 -0.38 8.13 -4.76
N GLU A 349 -1.42 7.44 -4.28
CA GLU A 349 -2.52 6.96 -5.11
C GLU A 349 -3.35 8.15 -5.64
N GLY A 350 -3.70 9.11 -4.77
CA GLY A 350 -4.39 10.33 -5.16
C GLY A 350 -3.58 11.13 -6.19
N LYS A 351 -2.26 11.22 -6.01
CA LYS A 351 -1.35 11.81 -7.00
C LYS A 351 -1.39 11.06 -8.34
N LEU A 352 -1.29 9.72 -8.35
CA LEU A 352 -1.36 8.93 -9.57
C LEU A 352 -2.70 9.11 -10.30
N ARG A 353 -3.83 9.07 -9.54
CA ARG A 353 -5.17 9.36 -10.06
C ARG A 353 -5.23 10.75 -10.70
N ARG A 354 -4.69 11.78 -10.05
CA ARG A 354 -4.66 13.14 -10.61
C ARG A 354 -3.77 13.26 -11.86
N LEU A 355 -2.64 12.56 -11.90
CA LEU A 355 -1.73 12.58 -13.04
C LEU A 355 -2.34 11.88 -14.27
N LEU A 356 -3.15 10.83 -14.07
CA LEU A 356 -3.79 10.09 -15.15
C LEU A 356 -5.11 10.70 -15.62
N LYS A 357 -5.78 11.49 -14.78
CA LYS A 357 -6.93 12.29 -15.21
C LYS A 357 -6.47 13.51 -16.04
N PRO A 358 -7.15 13.81 -17.17
CA PRO A 358 -6.87 14.97 -18.01
C PRO A 358 -6.81 16.30 -17.25
#